data_AF-A0A8T2WH47-F1
#
_entry.id   AF-A0A8T2WH47-F1
#
_cell.length_a   1.000
_cell.length_b   1.000
_cell.length_c   1.000
_cell.angle_alpha   90.00
_cell.angle_beta   90.00
_cell.angle_gamma   90.00
#
_symmetry.space_group_name_H-M   'P 1'
#
loop_
_entity.id
_entity.type
_entity.pdbx_description
1 polymer ?
#
loop_
_entity_poly.entity_id
_entity_poly.type
_entity_poly.pdbx_seq_one_letter_code
_entity_poly.pdbx_strand_id
1 'polypeptide(L)'
;MAFDIQAMRAQLQTFSSSKHTPRFVLFKGDWCGDCVRGVPPTKAVIVAAGLSLVEVDVGDSETWRDPNHPLRVDQQLKLTGIPTLIEWTENGPAVKRLGPELESASTAAEVERLVTAFVVEAQLRAAKG
;
A
#
# COMPACT_ATOMS: atom_id res chain seq x y z
N MET A 1 -20.74 -6.30 0.00
CA MET A 1 -20.72 -5.81 1.41
C MET A 1 -19.93 -4.52 1.41
N ALA A 2 -20.38 -3.48 2.12
CA ALA A 2 -19.66 -2.21 2.13
C ALA A 2 -18.30 -2.37 2.81
N PHE A 3 -17.27 -1.70 2.28
CA PHE A 3 -15.94 -1.66 2.88
C PHE A 3 -15.97 -0.92 4.23
N ASP A 4 -15.49 -1.57 5.29
CA ASP A 4 -15.43 -0.97 6.64
C ASP A 4 -14.09 -0.25 6.86
N ILE A 5 -14.09 1.06 6.60
CA ILE A 5 -12.90 1.90 6.78
C ILE A 5 -12.51 2.08 8.25
N GLN A 6 -13.45 1.96 9.19
CA GLN A 6 -13.14 2.12 10.61
C GLN A 6 -12.41 0.89 11.14
N ALA A 7 -12.86 -0.30 10.76
CA ALA A 7 -12.15 -1.54 11.05
C ALA A 7 -10.73 -1.54 10.47
N MET A 8 -10.57 -1.12 9.20
CA MET A 8 -9.25 -0.96 8.58
C MET A 8 -8.37 0.02 9.38
N ARG A 9 -8.89 1.19 9.76
CA ARG A 9 -8.12 2.18 10.54
C ARG A 9 -7.69 1.63 11.89
N ALA A 10 -8.55 0.90 12.60
CA ALA A 10 -8.20 0.28 13.88
C ALA A 10 -7.05 -0.74 13.71
N GLN A 11 -7.09 -1.54 12.64
CA GLN A 11 -5.99 -2.45 12.30
C GLN A 11 -4.70 -1.68 12.01
N LEU A 12 -4.76 -0.62 11.20
CA LEU A 12 -3.58 0.18 10.85
C LEU A 12 -3.02 0.96 12.03
N GLN A 13 -3.86 1.39 12.98
CA GLN A 13 -3.40 2.02 14.22
C GLN A 13 -2.61 1.03 15.08
N THR A 14 -3.09 -0.20 15.23
CA THR A 14 -2.37 -1.26 15.94
C THR A 14 -1.04 -1.57 15.26
N PHE A 15 -1.04 -1.64 13.93
CA PHE A 15 0.15 -1.82 13.12
C PHE A 15 1.17 -0.68 13.29
N SER A 16 0.71 0.56 13.37
CA SER A 16 1.53 1.77 13.53
C SER A 16 2.27 1.82 14.87
N SER A 17 1.76 1.13 15.89
CA SER A 17 2.39 1.07 17.22
C SER A 17 3.43 -0.05 17.36
N SER A 18 3.69 -0.83 16.31
CA SER A 18 4.65 -1.96 16.33
C SER A 18 6.10 -1.50 16.20
N LYS A 19 7.09 -2.21 16.76
CA LYS A 19 8.51 -1.77 16.72
C LYS A 19 9.17 -1.78 15.34
N HIS A 20 8.54 -2.38 14.32
CA HIS A 20 9.14 -2.50 12.99
C HIS A 20 8.93 -1.21 12.19
N THR A 21 10.01 -0.55 11.78
CA THR A 21 9.98 0.63 10.91
C THR A 21 11.06 0.51 9.84
N PRO A 22 10.84 1.05 8.62
CA PRO A 22 9.57 1.59 8.10
C PRO A 22 8.47 0.53 7.90
N ARG A 23 7.22 0.99 7.88
CA ARG A 23 6.02 0.16 7.71
C ARG A 23 5.36 0.46 6.38
N PHE A 24 4.77 -0.55 5.74
CA PHE A 24 4.10 -0.35 4.46
C PHE A 24 2.68 -0.90 4.49
N VAL A 25 1.79 -0.21 3.79
CA VAL A 25 0.41 -0.63 3.54
C VAL A 25 0.21 -0.73 2.04
N LEU A 26 -0.23 -1.88 1.55
CA LEU A 26 -0.52 -2.14 0.15
C LEU A 26 -2.02 -2.35 -0.03
N PHE A 27 -2.65 -1.44 -0.76
CA PHE A 27 -4.06 -1.56 -1.14
C PHE A 27 -4.16 -2.38 -2.42
N LYS A 28 -4.96 -3.44 -2.40
CA LYS A 28 -5.10 -4.41 -3.50
C LYS A 28 -6.54 -4.86 -3.73
N GLY A 29 -6.76 -5.53 -4.85
CA GLY A 29 -7.93 -6.37 -5.09
C GLY A 29 -7.56 -7.53 -6.02
N ASP A 30 -7.92 -8.77 -5.66
CA ASP A 30 -7.44 -9.97 -6.39
C ASP A 30 -8.05 -10.11 -7.80
N TRP A 31 -9.13 -9.38 -8.07
CA TRP A 31 -9.75 -9.27 -9.38
C TRP A 31 -9.03 -8.27 -10.31
N CYS A 32 -8.08 -7.48 -9.79
CA CYS A 32 -7.36 -6.46 -10.57
C CYS A 32 -6.11 -7.06 -11.21
N GLY A 33 -6.01 -6.99 -12.55
CA GLY A 33 -4.87 -7.53 -13.31
C GLY A 33 -3.52 -6.93 -12.90
N ASP A 34 -3.49 -5.64 -12.55
CA ASP A 34 -2.28 -4.98 -12.06
C ASP A 34 -1.92 -5.42 -10.65
N CYS A 35 -2.91 -5.70 -9.80
CA CYS A 35 -2.65 -6.28 -8.48
C CYS A 35 -2.10 -7.70 -8.57
N VAL A 36 -2.69 -8.55 -9.42
CA VAL A 36 -2.20 -9.92 -9.65
C VAL A 36 -0.73 -9.92 -10.08
N ARG A 37 -0.33 -8.94 -10.90
CA ARG A 37 1.04 -8.78 -11.37
C ARG A 37 1.97 -8.14 -10.33
N GLY A 38 1.50 -7.10 -9.64
CA GLY A 38 2.34 -6.23 -8.81
C GLY A 38 2.44 -6.63 -7.34
N VAL A 39 1.43 -7.28 -6.77
CA VAL A 39 1.42 -7.63 -5.33
C VAL A 39 2.50 -8.66 -4.99
N PRO A 40 2.68 -9.78 -5.72
CA PRO A 40 3.70 -10.76 -5.38
C PRO A 40 5.14 -10.20 -5.34
N PRO A 41 5.65 -9.49 -6.37
CA PRO A 41 6.99 -8.90 -6.32
C PRO A 41 7.12 -7.82 -5.24
N THR A 42 6.07 -7.01 -5.02
CA THR A 42 6.07 -6.00 -3.94
C THR A 42 6.29 -6.66 -2.58
N LYS A 43 5.54 -7.73 -2.29
CA LYS A 43 5.66 -8.48 -1.04
C LYS A 43 7.04 -9.11 -0.89
N ALA A 44 7.57 -9.71 -1.96
CA ALA A 44 8.88 -10.33 -1.95
C ALA A 44 9.98 -9.33 -1.55
N VAL A 45 9.98 -8.12 -2.14
CA VAL A 45 10.96 -7.07 -1.83
C VAL A 45 10.86 -6.63 -0.36
N ILE A 46 9.64 -6.37 0.14
CA ILE A 46 9.45 -5.87 1.51
C ILE A 46 9.85 -6.92 2.54
N VAL A 47 9.49 -8.20 2.32
CA VAL A 47 9.89 -9.32 3.19
C VAL A 47 11.39 -9.53 3.14
N ALA A 48 12.01 -9.50 1.97
CA ALA A 48 13.47 -9.64 1.83
C ALA A 48 14.24 -8.52 2.53
N ALA A 49 13.66 -7.32 2.63
CA ALA A 49 14.22 -6.20 3.39
C ALA A 49 14.00 -6.30 4.91
N GLY A 50 13.29 -7.34 5.40
CA GLY A 50 12.96 -7.49 6.82
C GLY A 50 11.95 -6.47 7.34
N LEU A 51 11.15 -5.88 6.44
CA LEU A 51 10.20 -4.81 6.73
C LEU A 51 8.78 -5.37 6.88
N SER A 52 7.90 -4.59 7.50
CA SER A 52 6.52 -5.01 7.72
C SER A 52 5.58 -4.49 6.62
N LEU A 53 4.71 -5.38 6.14
CA LEU A 53 3.68 -5.11 5.15
C LEU A 53 2.30 -5.47 5.70
N VAL A 54 1.34 -4.56 5.57
CA VAL A 54 -0.09 -4.87 5.69
C VAL A 54 -0.71 -4.80 4.31
N GLU A 55 -1.41 -5.86 3.92
CA GLU A 55 -2.24 -5.87 2.73
C GLU A 55 -3.67 -5.49 3.12
N VAL A 56 -4.26 -4.52 2.41
CA VAL A 56 -5.65 -4.10 2.58
C VAL A 56 -6.40 -4.43 1.31
N ASP A 57 -7.38 -5.32 1.42
CA ASP A 57 -8.28 -5.62 0.31
C ASP A 57 -9.34 -4.52 0.20
N VAL A 58 -9.50 -3.94 -0.99
CA VAL A 58 -10.47 -2.85 -1.22
C VAL A 58 -11.90 -3.35 -1.42
N GLY A 59 -12.11 -4.66 -1.36
CA GLY A 59 -13.38 -5.31 -1.69
C GLY A 59 -13.45 -5.75 -3.15
N ASP A 60 -14.63 -6.15 -3.58
CA ASP A 60 -14.88 -6.59 -4.95
C ASP A 60 -14.80 -5.42 -5.97
N SER A 61 -14.75 -5.77 -7.26
CA SER A 61 -14.59 -4.79 -8.35
C SER A 61 -15.73 -3.78 -8.41
N GLU A 62 -16.95 -4.20 -8.06
CA GLU A 62 -18.13 -3.33 -8.08
C GLU A 62 -18.06 -2.29 -6.96
N THR A 63 -17.76 -2.75 -5.75
CA THR A 63 -17.56 -1.90 -4.56
C THR A 63 -16.45 -0.87 -4.81
N TRP A 64 -15.32 -1.27 -5.41
CA TRP A 64 -14.20 -0.37 -5.68
C TRP A 64 -14.46 0.69 -6.78
N ARG A 65 -15.32 0.35 -7.75
CA ARG A 65 -15.69 1.26 -8.84
C ARG A 65 -16.61 2.39 -8.38
N ASP A 66 -17.27 2.26 -7.23
CA ASP A 66 -18.07 3.33 -6.65
C ASP A 66 -17.17 4.56 -6.37
N PRO A 67 -17.45 5.74 -6.94
CA PRO A 67 -16.71 6.96 -6.63
C PRO A 67 -16.80 7.36 -5.15
N ASN A 68 -17.86 6.94 -4.44
CA ASN A 68 -18.04 7.18 -3.01
C ASN A 68 -17.40 6.12 -2.11
N HIS A 69 -16.63 5.19 -2.70
CA HIS A 69 -15.91 4.18 -1.93
C HIS A 69 -15.11 4.84 -0.79
N PRO A 70 -15.18 4.35 0.46
CA PRO A 70 -14.60 5.05 1.61
C PRO A 70 -13.13 5.43 1.44
N LEU A 71 -12.32 4.57 0.81
CA LEU A 71 -10.89 4.86 0.54
C LEU A 71 -10.65 5.97 -0.50
N ARG A 72 -11.61 6.25 -1.39
CA ARG A 72 -11.52 7.32 -2.40
C ARG A 72 -11.84 8.69 -1.79
N VAL A 73 -12.82 8.73 -0.89
CA VAL A 73 -13.28 9.97 -0.25
C VAL A 73 -12.58 10.28 1.08
N ASP A 74 -11.82 9.32 1.61
CA ASP A 74 -11.01 9.50 2.82
C ASP A 74 -10.02 10.66 2.67
N GLN A 75 -9.99 11.58 3.63
CA GLN A 75 -9.20 12.81 3.53
C GLN A 75 -7.67 12.59 3.54
N GLN A 76 -7.19 11.49 4.13
CA GLN A 76 -5.76 11.18 4.21
C GLN A 76 -5.32 10.27 3.06
N LEU A 77 -6.16 9.31 2.68
CA LEU A 77 -5.82 8.32 1.64
C LEU A 77 -6.12 8.84 0.24
N LYS A 78 -7.34 9.28 -0.06
CA LYS A 78 -7.78 9.72 -1.40
C LYS A 78 -7.28 8.80 -2.53
N LEU A 79 -7.47 7.49 -2.39
CA LEU A 79 -6.94 6.53 -3.36
C LEU A 79 -7.62 6.72 -4.73
N THR A 80 -6.82 6.79 -5.78
CA THR A 80 -7.33 6.89 -7.16
C THR A 80 -7.33 5.55 -7.88
N GLY A 81 -6.46 4.63 -7.49
CA GLY A 81 -6.25 3.33 -8.15
C GLY A 81 -5.61 2.28 -7.23
N ILE A 82 -5.51 1.06 -7.75
CA ILE A 82 -4.86 -0.09 -7.11
C ILE A 82 -4.05 -0.87 -8.18
N PRO A 83 -2.90 -1.46 -7.83
CA PRO A 83 -2.31 -1.50 -6.49
C PRO A 83 -1.68 -0.15 -6.09
N THR A 84 -1.80 0.22 -4.81
CA THR A 84 -1.10 1.40 -4.26
C THR A 84 -0.35 1.02 -2.99
N LEU A 85 0.97 1.23 -2.97
CA LEU A 85 1.84 1.05 -1.83
C LEU A 85 2.08 2.40 -1.12
N ILE A 86 1.85 2.45 0.18
CA ILE A 86 2.03 3.65 1.00
C ILE A 86 2.97 3.34 2.16
N GLU A 87 3.95 4.20 2.39
CA GLU A 87 4.72 4.19 3.63
C GLU A 87 3.83 4.66 4.78
N TRP A 88 3.83 3.92 5.88
CA TRP A 88 2.98 4.18 7.03
C TRP A 88 3.82 4.59 8.25
N THR A 89 3.50 5.75 8.80
CA THR A 89 4.17 6.33 9.96
C THR A 89 3.30 6.16 11.21
N GLU A 90 3.83 6.51 12.37
CA GLU A 90 3.05 6.56 13.61
C GLU A 90 1.88 7.56 13.54
N ASN A 91 2.01 8.58 12.70
CA ASN A 91 0.99 9.60 12.45
C ASN A 91 0.04 9.26 11.28
N GLY A 92 0.13 8.04 10.73
CA GLY A 92 -0.66 7.59 9.59
C GLY A 92 0.10 7.60 8.26
N PRO A 93 -0.61 7.69 7.11
CA PRO A 93 0.01 7.56 5.79
C PRO A 93 1.01 8.68 5.52
N ALA A 94 2.18 8.32 5.00
CA ALA A 94 3.13 9.29 4.47
C ALA A 94 2.57 9.94 3.19
N VAL A 95 3.10 11.12 2.86
CA VAL A 95 2.75 11.83 1.62
C VAL A 95 3.15 11.00 0.39
N LYS A 96 4.33 10.36 0.44
CA LYS A 96 4.86 9.58 -0.68
C LYS A 96 4.15 8.23 -0.77
N ARG A 97 3.70 7.89 -1.97
CA ARG A 97 3.01 6.67 -2.35
C ARG A 97 3.49 6.20 -3.72
N LEU A 98 3.36 4.91 -3.99
CA LEU A 98 3.71 4.29 -5.27
C LEU A 98 2.44 3.62 -5.81
N GLY A 99 1.85 4.17 -6.87
CA GLY A 99 0.54 3.75 -7.37
C GLY A 99 0.50 3.72 -8.88
N PRO A 100 0.45 4.89 -9.57
CA PRO A 100 0.50 4.95 -11.03
C PRO A 100 1.70 4.21 -11.63
N GLU A 101 2.84 4.23 -10.94
CA GLU A 101 4.03 3.49 -11.36
C GLU A 101 3.80 1.97 -11.31
N LEU A 102 3.12 1.46 -10.27
CA LEU A 102 2.77 0.03 -10.17
C LEU A 102 1.73 -0.38 -11.21
N GLU A 103 0.76 0.49 -11.50
CA GLU A 103 -0.25 0.28 -12.55
C GLU A 103 0.41 0.21 -13.93
N SER A 104 1.37 1.10 -14.20
CA SER A 104 2.09 1.15 -15.48
C SER A 104 3.15 0.04 -15.66
N ALA A 105 3.65 -0.52 -14.56
CA ALA A 105 4.70 -1.53 -14.61
C ALA A 105 4.21 -2.78 -15.33
N SER A 106 4.92 -3.17 -16.40
CA SER A 106 4.49 -4.27 -17.27
C SER A 106 5.09 -5.62 -16.87
N THR A 107 6.10 -5.63 -15.98
CA THR A 107 6.82 -6.84 -15.59
C THR A 107 7.07 -6.89 -14.08
N ALA A 108 7.21 -8.11 -13.53
CA ALA A 108 7.57 -8.29 -12.12
C ALA A 108 8.92 -7.63 -11.78
N ALA A 109 9.92 -7.76 -12.65
CA ALA A 109 11.23 -7.14 -12.46
C ALA A 109 11.16 -5.60 -12.41
N GLU A 110 10.23 -4.99 -13.16
CA GLU A 110 9.99 -3.55 -13.08
C GLU A 110 9.36 -3.15 -11.74
N VAL A 111 8.37 -3.92 -11.29
CA VAL A 111 7.76 -3.72 -9.96
C VAL A 111 8.83 -3.85 -8.86
N GLU A 112 9.67 -4.88 -8.91
CA GLU A 112 10.75 -5.08 -7.94
C GLU A 112 11.70 -3.87 -7.90
N ARG A 113 12.09 -3.33 -9.05
CA ARG A 113 12.95 -2.13 -9.13
C ARG A 113 12.28 -0.92 -8.48
N LEU A 114 11.02 -0.66 -8.84
CA LEU A 114 10.24 0.48 -8.32
C LEU A 114 10.06 0.38 -6.80
N VAL A 115 9.67 -0.79 -6.30
CA VAL A 115 9.45 -1.04 -4.87
C VAL A 115 10.77 -0.97 -4.11
N THR A 116 11.86 -1.52 -4.65
CA THR A 116 13.19 -1.44 -4.03
C THR A 116 13.63 0.01 -3.86
N ALA A 117 13.50 0.83 -4.91
CA ALA A 117 13.84 2.25 -4.83
C ALA A 117 12.98 2.98 -3.78
N PHE A 118 11.67 2.73 -3.77
CA PHE A 118 10.75 3.30 -2.80
C PHE A 118 11.09 2.92 -1.34
N VAL A 119 11.41 1.64 -1.11
CA VAL A 119 11.80 1.10 0.19
C VAL A 119 13.12 1.71 0.68
N VAL A 120 14.15 1.75 -0.18
CA VAL A 120 15.46 2.32 0.17
C VAL A 120 15.32 3.78 0.59
N GLU A 121 14.54 4.56 -0.16
CA GLU A 121 14.32 5.95 0.21
C GLU A 121 13.56 6.11 1.54
N ALA A 122 12.59 5.25 1.83
CA ALA A 122 11.88 5.26 3.11
C ALA A 122 12.83 4.94 4.28
N GLN A 123 13.69 3.93 4.12
CA GLN A 123 14.71 3.60 5.12
C GLN A 123 15.70 4.75 5.34
N LEU A 124 16.15 5.41 4.26
CA LEU A 124 17.03 6.57 4.35
C LEU A 124 16.37 7.77 5.06
N ARG A 125 15.05 7.94 4.94
CA ARG A 125 14.30 8.94 5.71
C ARG A 125 14.24 8.54 7.19
N ALA A 126 13.88 7.30 7.48
CA ALA A 126 13.78 6.79 8.85
C ALA A 126 15.11 6.84 9.61
N ALA A 127 16.25 6.63 8.93
CA ALA A 127 17.58 6.69 9.54
C ALA A 127 18.08 8.11 9.87
N LYS A 128 17.40 9.16 9.36
CA LYS A 128 17.79 10.56 9.56
C LYS A 128 16.97 11.28 10.65
N GLY A 129 15.88 10.67 11.11
CA GLY A 129 15.03 11.17 12.19
C GLY A 129 15.33 10.48 13.51
#